data_AF-A0A1V2ZB66-F1
#
_entry.id   AF-A0A1V2ZB66-F1
#
_cell.length_a   1.000
_cell.length_b   1.000
_cell.length_c   1.000
_cell.angle_alpha   90.00
_cell.angle_beta   90.00
_cell.angle_gamma   90.00
#
_symmetry.space_group_name_H-M   'P 1'
#
loop_
_entity.id
_entity.type
_entity.pdbx_description
1 polymer ?
#
loop_
_entity_poly.entity_id
_entity_poly.type
_entity_poly.pdbx_seq_one_letter_code
_entity_poly.pdbx_strand_id
1 'polypeptide(L)'
;MPNLPLVDDEIDHGTAAETKPTWRGWIHAGLFPFAIVAGIVLVSVADGTAAKWAAAVFATSSLLLFGNSALYHRFDWAPRTKVILKRIDHANIFLLIAGTYTPLAVLALPPAQGTLLLVLVWSGALLGIGFRVFWISAPRWLYVPLYLLLGWAAVMYLGPLLEASATMMVLVLVGGLCYTVGAVVYGFKRPNPVPGVFGFHEIFHALTAVAFVCHWTAALLISLSPAYNGG
;
A
#
# COMPACT_ATOMS: atom_id res chain seq x y z
N MET A 1 -29.05 22.41 16.82
CA MET A 1 -28.41 21.78 15.65
C MET A 1 -28.75 20.31 15.70
N PRO A 2 -29.42 19.74 14.68
CA PRO A 2 -29.88 18.36 14.76
C PRO A 2 -28.70 17.38 14.61
N ASN A 3 -28.79 16.30 15.39
CA ASN A 3 -27.82 15.21 15.52
C ASN A 3 -27.31 14.72 14.15
N LEU A 4 -26.04 14.96 13.86
CA LEU A 4 -25.31 14.21 12.86
C LEU A 4 -25.10 12.79 13.42
N PRO A 5 -25.50 11.72 12.71
CA PRO A 5 -25.14 10.37 13.08
C PRO A 5 -23.62 10.27 12.97
N LEU A 6 -22.97 10.33 14.13
CA LEU A 6 -21.55 10.16 14.26
C LEU A 6 -21.25 8.66 14.12
N VAL A 7 -20.55 8.33 13.03
CA VAL A 7 -19.67 7.16 12.94
C VAL A 7 -20.37 5.80 12.81
N ASP A 8 -21.05 5.60 11.68
CA ASP A 8 -21.49 4.27 11.23
C ASP A 8 -20.36 3.48 10.55
N ASP A 9 -19.24 3.36 11.27
CA ASP A 9 -18.38 2.16 11.19
C ASP A 9 -18.17 1.54 12.60
N GLU A 10 -18.91 2.02 13.60
CA GLU A 10 -19.10 1.40 14.92
C GLU A 10 -20.55 0.90 15.13
N ILE A 11 -21.36 0.78 14.06
CA ILE A 11 -22.53 -0.11 14.13
C ILE A 11 -22.05 -1.55 13.93
N ASP A 12 -21.35 -2.04 14.96
CA ASP A 12 -21.35 -3.45 15.30
C ASP A 12 -22.64 -3.69 16.08
N HIS A 13 -23.66 -4.24 15.41
CA HIS A 13 -24.83 -4.75 16.10
C HIS A 13 -24.40 -5.96 16.95
N GLY A 14 -23.98 -5.70 18.18
CA GLY A 14 -23.88 -6.68 19.24
C GLY A 14 -22.51 -7.32 19.46
N THR A 15 -21.48 -6.53 19.81
CA THR A 15 -20.43 -6.95 20.75
C THR A 15 -19.81 -5.73 21.42
N ALA A 16 -19.34 -5.87 22.66
CA ALA A 16 -18.74 -4.79 23.46
C ALA A 16 -17.76 -3.95 22.63
N ALA A 17 -17.84 -2.62 22.75
CA ALA A 17 -16.97 -1.67 22.03
C ALA A 17 -15.52 -2.17 22.02
N GLU A 18 -15.03 -2.63 20.85
CA GLU A 18 -13.70 -3.20 20.72
C GLU A 18 -12.68 -2.12 21.11
N THR A 19 -12.05 -2.30 22.28
CA THR A 19 -10.99 -1.40 22.74
C THR A 19 -9.86 -1.38 21.69
N LYS A 20 -9.46 -0.17 21.28
CA LYS A 20 -8.36 0.04 20.31
C LYS A 20 -7.09 -0.67 20.81
N PRO A 21 -6.51 -1.62 20.05
CA PRO A 21 -5.32 -2.33 20.47
C PRO A 21 -4.13 -1.39 20.75
N THR A 22 -3.30 -1.72 21.74
CA THR A 22 -2.16 -0.87 22.13
C THR A 22 -1.11 -0.71 21.02
N TRP A 23 -0.97 -1.69 20.12
CA TRP A 23 -0.06 -1.64 18.97
C TRP A 23 -0.57 -0.82 17.79
N ARG A 24 -1.80 -0.30 17.85
CA ARG A 24 -2.42 0.43 16.73
C ARG A 24 -1.53 1.59 16.26
N GLY A 25 -1.14 1.52 15.00
CA GLY A 25 -0.32 2.54 14.31
C GLY A 25 1.18 2.49 14.61
N TRP A 26 1.65 1.72 15.60
CA TRP A 26 3.07 1.69 15.96
C TRP A 26 3.97 1.08 14.88
N ILE A 27 3.48 0.05 14.17
CA ILE A 27 4.24 -0.60 13.09
C ILE A 27 4.58 0.41 11.99
N HIS A 28 3.59 1.13 11.46
CA HIS A 28 3.82 2.13 10.42
C HIS A 28 4.57 3.36 10.94
N ALA A 29 4.36 3.77 12.20
CA ALA A 29 5.13 4.84 12.82
C ALA A 29 6.63 4.49 12.92
N GLY A 30 6.94 3.25 13.32
CA GLY A 30 8.31 2.75 13.34
C GLY A 30 8.91 2.59 11.95
N LEU A 31 8.11 2.14 10.96
CA LEU A 31 8.56 1.90 9.59
C LEU A 31 8.81 3.19 8.79
N PHE A 32 8.08 4.27 9.10
CA PHE A 32 8.21 5.54 8.38
C PHE A 32 9.65 6.09 8.28
N PRO A 33 10.45 6.22 9.36
CA PRO A 33 11.86 6.64 9.24
C PRO A 33 12.71 5.68 8.42
N PHE A 34 12.47 4.36 8.51
CA PHE A 34 13.17 3.39 7.65
C PHE A 34 12.80 3.59 6.18
N ALA A 35 11.53 3.88 5.87
CA ALA A 35 11.09 4.17 4.51
C ALA A 35 11.74 5.44 3.95
N ILE A 36 12.05 6.44 4.78
CA ILE A 36 12.82 7.64 4.36
C ILE A 36 14.22 7.22 3.93
N VAL A 37 14.95 6.50 4.78
CA VAL A 37 16.31 6.05 4.47
C VAL A 37 16.31 5.13 3.25
N ALA A 38 15.39 4.16 3.20
CA ALA A 38 15.24 3.22 2.09
C ALA A 38 14.91 3.95 0.78
N GLY A 39 14.06 4.99 0.82
CA GLY A 39 13.74 5.82 -0.34
C GLY A 39 14.93 6.64 -0.84
N ILE A 40 15.71 7.24 0.06
CA ILE A 40 16.94 7.96 -0.28
C ILE A 40 17.93 7.01 -0.94
N VAL A 41 18.21 5.86 -0.31
CA VAL A 41 19.11 4.85 -0.85
C VAL A 41 18.68 4.43 -2.24
N LEU A 42 17.40 4.07 -2.41
CA LEU A 42 16.86 3.61 -3.69
C LEU A 42 17.06 4.63 -4.82
N VAL A 43 16.75 5.91 -4.57
CA VAL A 43 16.92 6.98 -5.58
C VAL A 43 18.40 7.28 -5.85
N SER A 44 19.24 7.27 -4.81
CA SER A 44 20.66 7.56 -4.94
C SER A 44 21.39 6.55 -5.80
N VAL A 45 21.10 5.25 -5.61
CA VAL A 45 21.78 4.15 -6.31
C VAL A 45 21.13 3.75 -7.63
N ALA A 46 19.92 4.26 -7.93
CA ALA A 46 19.23 3.97 -9.19
C ALA A 46 20.04 4.43 -10.40
N ASP A 47 20.17 3.54 -11.38
CA ASP A 47 20.98 3.70 -12.58
C ASP A 47 20.21 4.40 -13.71
N GLY A 48 20.69 5.58 -14.10
CA GLY A 48 20.03 6.42 -15.10
C GLY A 48 18.82 7.23 -14.59
N THR A 49 18.40 8.18 -15.42
CA THR A 49 17.35 9.16 -15.06
C THR A 49 15.98 8.50 -14.90
N ALA A 50 15.63 7.55 -15.76
CA ALA A 50 14.35 6.85 -15.69
C ALA A 50 14.21 6.06 -14.38
N ALA A 51 15.26 5.35 -13.98
CA ALA A 51 15.25 4.59 -12.73
C ALA A 51 15.13 5.50 -11.50
N LYS A 52 15.84 6.63 -11.48
CA LYS A 52 15.75 7.62 -10.39
C LYS A 52 14.33 8.15 -10.21
N TRP A 53 13.63 8.50 -11.29
CA TRP A 53 12.25 8.96 -11.22
C TRP A 53 11.27 7.86 -10.81
N ALA A 54 11.42 6.65 -11.34
CA ALA A 54 10.57 5.53 -10.97
C ALA A 54 10.75 5.15 -9.49
N ALA A 55 11.99 5.15 -9.01
CA ALA A 55 12.34 5.02 -7.60
C ALA A 55 11.73 6.12 -6.73
N ALA A 56 11.78 7.38 -7.17
CA ALA A 56 11.23 8.51 -6.43
C ALA A 56 9.71 8.42 -6.27
N VAL A 57 9.00 7.93 -7.29
CA VAL A 57 7.55 7.68 -7.23
C VAL A 57 7.22 6.59 -6.21
N PHE A 58 7.95 5.47 -6.23
CA PHE A 58 7.77 4.40 -5.24
C PHE A 58 8.09 4.88 -3.82
N ALA A 59 9.21 5.60 -3.64
CA ALA A 59 9.61 6.15 -2.34
C ALA A 59 8.55 7.11 -1.80
N THR A 60 8.09 8.07 -2.63
CA THR A 60 7.12 9.08 -2.20
C THR A 60 5.78 8.45 -1.81
N SER A 61 5.27 7.51 -2.61
CA SER A 61 4.02 6.80 -2.28
C SER A 61 4.14 5.97 -1.00
N SER A 62 5.29 5.33 -0.76
CA SER A 62 5.59 4.61 0.48
C SER A 62 5.62 5.52 1.70
N LEU A 63 6.27 6.69 1.59
CA LEU A 63 6.29 7.71 2.64
C LEU A 63 4.90 8.24 2.95
N LEU A 64 4.11 8.53 1.92
CA LEU A 64 2.72 8.97 2.10
C LEU A 64 1.89 7.90 2.81
N LEU A 65 2.03 6.63 2.45
CA LEU A 65 1.32 5.55 3.13
C LEU A 65 1.70 5.47 4.61
N PHE A 66 2.98 5.24 4.93
CA PHE A 66 3.38 5.00 6.31
C PHE A 66 3.21 6.23 7.19
N GLY A 67 3.53 7.42 6.64
CA GLY A 67 3.39 8.68 7.35
C GLY A 67 1.93 8.99 7.69
N ASN A 68 1.03 8.91 6.70
CA ASN A 68 -0.39 9.18 6.95
C ASN A 68 -1.05 8.12 7.84
N SER A 69 -0.65 6.85 7.70
CA SER A 69 -1.18 5.78 8.54
C SER A 69 -0.73 5.90 10.00
N ALA A 70 0.54 6.23 10.23
CA ALA A 70 1.04 6.56 11.56
C ALA A 70 0.30 7.76 12.15
N LEU A 71 0.18 8.86 11.38
CA LEU A 71 -0.51 10.08 11.80
C LEU A 71 -1.97 9.82 12.15
N TYR A 72 -2.69 9.05 11.33
CA TYR A 72 -4.08 8.71 11.56
C TYR A 72 -4.29 7.93 12.86
N HIS A 73 -3.43 6.95 13.13
CA HIS A 73 -3.64 6.01 14.24
C HIS A 73 -3.01 6.42 15.56
N ARG A 74 -1.95 7.23 15.57
CA ARG A 74 -1.18 7.51 16.79
C ARG A 74 -1.75 8.62 17.68
N PHE A 75 -2.64 9.46 17.14
CA PHE A 75 -3.18 10.60 17.88
C PHE A 75 -4.69 10.54 18.01
N ASP A 76 -5.22 11.14 19.07
CA ASP A 76 -6.66 11.25 19.33
C ASP A 76 -7.20 12.53 18.71
N TRP A 77 -7.44 12.45 17.40
CA TRP A 77 -7.93 13.56 16.61
C TRP A 77 -9.39 13.90 16.92
N ALA A 78 -9.72 15.20 16.84
CA ALA A 78 -11.11 15.65 16.80
C ALA A 78 -11.90 14.94 15.68
N PRO A 79 -13.21 14.70 15.83
CA PRO A 79 -13.99 13.85 14.92
C PRO A 79 -13.84 14.19 13.43
N ARG A 80 -13.87 15.49 13.09
CA ARG A 80 -13.70 15.95 11.70
C ARG A 80 -12.34 15.59 11.12
N THR A 81 -11.27 15.82 11.89
CA THR A 81 -9.89 15.51 11.46
C THR A 81 -9.68 14.00 11.36
N LYS A 82 -10.24 13.23 12.29
CA LYS A 82 -10.19 11.75 12.25
C LYS A 82 -10.82 11.20 10.97
N VAL A 83 -11.95 11.76 10.53
CA VAL A 83 -12.61 11.39 9.27
C VAL A 83 -11.76 11.74 8.05
N ILE A 84 -11.15 12.92 8.01
CA ILE A 84 -10.28 13.34 6.91
C ILE A 84 -9.04 12.44 6.81
N LEU A 85 -8.35 12.21 7.93
CA LEU A 85 -7.17 11.34 7.96
C LEU A 85 -7.50 9.89 7.60
N LYS A 86 -8.67 9.38 8.00
CA LYS A 86 -9.17 8.06 7.55
C LYS A 86 -9.32 7.99 6.03
N ARG A 87 -9.82 9.06 5.38
CA ARG A 87 -9.92 9.11 3.91
C ARG A 87 -8.55 9.05 3.25
N ILE A 88 -7.61 9.86 3.76
CA ILE A 88 -6.24 9.93 3.24
C ILE A 88 -5.55 8.58 3.41
N ASP A 89 -5.61 7.98 4.60
CA ASP A 89 -4.99 6.69 4.91
C ASP A 89 -5.51 5.57 3.99
N HIS A 90 -6.82 5.45 3.83
CA HIS A 90 -7.42 4.43 2.96
C HIS A 90 -7.19 4.70 1.46
N ALA A 91 -7.12 5.96 1.04
CA ALA A 91 -6.83 6.33 -0.34
C ALA A 91 -5.36 6.03 -0.70
N ASN A 92 -4.43 6.21 0.24
CA ASN A 92 -3.01 5.97 0.01
C ASN A 92 -2.68 4.52 -0.33
N ILE A 93 -3.53 3.55 0.01
CA ILE A 93 -3.34 2.16 -0.43
C ILE A 93 -3.36 2.07 -1.97
N PHE A 94 -4.30 2.75 -2.64
CA PHE A 94 -4.33 2.80 -4.11
C PHE A 94 -3.10 3.50 -4.68
N LEU A 95 -2.68 4.60 -4.06
CA LEU A 95 -1.49 5.34 -4.48
C LEU A 95 -0.22 4.49 -4.36
N LEU A 96 -0.07 3.74 -3.26
CA LEU A 96 1.05 2.84 -3.06
C LEU A 96 1.07 1.70 -4.08
N ILE A 97 -0.09 1.13 -4.41
CA ILE A 97 -0.17 0.09 -5.45
C ILE A 97 0.39 0.63 -6.77
N ALA A 98 -0.09 1.79 -7.24
CA ALA A 98 0.42 2.40 -8.47
C ALA A 98 1.91 2.78 -8.38
N GLY A 99 2.34 3.30 -7.23
CA GLY A 99 3.75 3.62 -6.97
C GLY A 99 4.67 2.39 -7.01
N THR A 100 4.21 1.25 -6.49
CA THR A 100 4.92 -0.04 -6.50
C THR A 100 5.10 -0.57 -7.93
N TYR A 101 4.08 -0.39 -8.76
CA TYR A 101 4.15 -0.79 -10.17
C TYR A 101 5.07 0.07 -11.03
N THR A 102 5.36 1.30 -10.60
CA THR A 102 6.11 2.25 -11.42
C THR A 102 7.54 1.78 -11.77
N PRO A 103 8.40 1.36 -10.81
CA PRO A 103 9.73 0.82 -11.16
C PRO A 103 9.66 -0.45 -12.01
N LEU A 104 8.67 -1.33 -11.76
CA LEU A 104 8.47 -2.55 -12.56
C LEU A 104 8.13 -2.20 -14.01
N ALA A 105 7.15 -1.32 -14.21
CA ALA A 105 6.67 -0.95 -15.53
C ALA A 105 7.71 -0.16 -16.33
N VAL A 106 8.45 0.74 -15.68
CA VAL A 106 9.44 1.60 -16.35
C VAL A 106 10.72 0.83 -16.67
N LEU A 107 11.15 -0.11 -15.82
CA LEU A 107 12.50 -0.68 -15.88
C LEU A 107 12.56 -2.16 -16.25
N ALA A 108 11.49 -2.93 -15.99
CA ALA A 108 11.45 -4.37 -16.26
C ALA A 108 10.67 -4.75 -17.53
N LEU A 109 9.88 -3.83 -18.11
CA LEU A 109 9.02 -4.14 -19.25
C LEU A 109 9.41 -3.39 -20.52
N PRO A 110 9.17 -3.98 -21.71
CA PRO A 110 9.22 -3.25 -22.97
C PRO A 110 8.37 -1.98 -22.90
N PRO A 111 8.80 -0.85 -23.48
CA PRO A 111 8.17 0.45 -23.26
C PRO A 111 6.65 0.49 -23.50
N ALA A 112 6.14 -0.21 -24.51
CA ALA A 112 4.71 -0.27 -24.79
C ALA A 112 3.92 -1.01 -23.69
N GLN A 113 4.46 -2.14 -23.20
CA GLN A 113 3.85 -2.90 -22.11
C GLN A 113 3.93 -2.14 -20.79
N GLY A 114 5.09 -1.53 -20.50
CA GLY A 114 5.28 -0.67 -19.33
C GLY A 114 4.30 0.50 -19.31
N THR A 115 4.13 1.18 -20.44
CA THR A 115 3.17 2.30 -20.58
C THR A 115 1.74 1.83 -20.34
N LEU A 116 1.34 0.70 -20.94
CA LEU A 116 -0.01 0.16 -20.73
C LEU A 116 -0.24 -0.20 -19.26
N LEU A 117 0.72 -0.87 -18.61
CA LEU A 117 0.63 -1.20 -17.19
C LEU A 117 0.47 0.07 -16.35
N LEU A 118 1.31 1.09 -16.57
CA LEU A 118 1.23 2.38 -15.87
C LEU A 118 -0.14 3.03 -16.02
N VAL A 119 -0.67 3.12 -17.25
CA VAL A 119 -2.01 3.70 -17.49
C VAL A 119 -3.07 2.94 -16.70
N LEU A 120 -3.07 1.60 -16.76
CA LEU A 120 -4.05 0.79 -16.04
C LEU A 120 -3.95 0.99 -14.52
N VAL A 121 -2.75 0.93 -13.94
CA VAL A 121 -2.60 1.01 -12.48
C VAL A 121 -2.84 2.41 -11.95
N TRP A 122 -2.42 3.45 -12.65
CA TRP A 122 -2.61 4.84 -12.23
C TRP A 122 -4.04 5.30 -12.45
N SER A 123 -4.69 4.96 -13.57
CA SER A 123 -6.12 5.23 -13.76
C SER A 123 -6.96 4.47 -12.74
N GLY A 124 -6.66 3.18 -12.50
CA GLY A 124 -7.32 2.40 -11.45
C GLY A 124 -7.13 2.99 -10.06
N ALA A 125 -5.92 3.46 -9.74
CA ALA A 125 -5.63 4.11 -8.47
C ALA A 125 -6.38 5.44 -8.32
N LEU A 126 -6.42 6.30 -9.35
CA LEU A 126 -7.15 7.56 -9.31
C LEU A 126 -8.66 7.35 -9.13
N LEU A 127 -9.24 6.36 -9.83
CA LEU A 127 -10.63 5.97 -9.66
C LEU A 127 -10.89 5.44 -8.24
N GLY A 128 -10.00 4.59 -7.72
CA GLY A 128 -10.08 4.05 -6.37
C GLY A 128 -9.95 5.13 -5.28
N ILE A 129 -9.04 6.08 -5.46
CA ILE A 129 -8.87 7.26 -4.60
C ILE A 129 -10.15 8.10 -4.62
N GLY A 130 -10.68 8.43 -5.81
CA GLY A 130 -11.94 9.16 -5.95
C GLY A 130 -13.08 8.45 -5.25
N PHE A 131 -13.27 7.16 -5.52
CA PHE A 131 -14.25 6.31 -4.84
C PHE A 131 -14.13 6.40 -3.31
N ARG A 132 -12.92 6.34 -2.76
CA ARG A 132 -12.71 6.41 -1.31
C ARG A 132 -12.89 7.79 -0.70
N VAL A 133 -12.49 8.82 -1.42
CA VAL A 133 -12.64 10.20 -0.97
C VAL A 133 -14.11 10.59 -0.98
N PHE A 134 -14.91 10.16 -1.96
CA PHE A 134 -16.33 10.52 -2.04
C PHE A 134 -17.26 9.58 -1.26
N TRP A 135 -16.92 8.29 -1.11
CA TRP A 135 -17.73 7.30 -0.39
C TRP A 135 -16.96 6.65 0.77
N ILE A 136 -16.81 7.42 1.87
CA ILE A 136 -16.05 6.95 3.04
C ILE A 136 -16.69 5.76 3.77
N SER A 137 -18.02 5.70 3.81
CA SER A 137 -18.81 4.64 4.44
C SER A 137 -18.96 3.39 3.56
N ALA A 138 -18.26 3.33 2.42
CA ALA A 138 -18.27 2.15 1.57
C ALA A 138 -17.81 0.92 2.37
N PRO A 139 -18.56 -0.20 2.32
CA PRO A 139 -18.27 -1.37 3.13
C PRO A 139 -16.99 -2.07 2.68
N ARG A 140 -16.30 -2.76 3.60
CA ARG A 140 -14.98 -3.37 3.35
C ARG A 140 -14.98 -4.44 2.28
N TRP A 141 -16.05 -5.20 2.18
CA TRP A 141 -16.21 -6.22 1.15
C TRP A 141 -16.18 -5.62 -0.26
N LEU A 142 -16.46 -4.33 -0.43
CA LEU A 142 -16.43 -3.66 -1.73
C LEU A 142 -15.01 -3.17 -2.08
N TYR A 143 -14.36 -2.46 -1.16
CA TYR A 143 -13.08 -1.81 -1.47
C TYR A 143 -11.86 -2.73 -1.34
N VAL A 144 -11.91 -3.75 -0.48
CA VAL A 144 -10.79 -4.70 -0.33
C VAL A 144 -10.52 -5.47 -1.63
N PRO A 145 -11.53 -6.02 -2.33
CA PRO A 145 -11.32 -6.63 -3.64
C PRO A 145 -10.78 -5.67 -4.69
N LEU A 146 -11.12 -4.38 -4.65
CA LEU A 146 -10.54 -3.38 -5.58
C LEU A 146 -9.03 -3.21 -5.36
N TYR A 147 -8.57 -3.20 -4.11
CA TYR A 147 -7.14 -3.20 -3.81
C TYR A 147 -6.46 -4.45 -4.35
N LEU A 148 -7.07 -5.63 -4.18
CA LEU A 148 -6.51 -6.89 -4.66
C LEU A 148 -6.49 -6.97 -6.20
N LEU A 149 -7.58 -6.60 -6.86
CA LEU A 149 -7.67 -6.61 -8.32
C LEU A 149 -6.60 -5.71 -8.93
N LEU A 150 -6.45 -4.49 -8.43
CA LEU A 150 -5.40 -3.58 -8.90
C LEU A 150 -4.01 -4.11 -8.51
N GLY A 151 -3.87 -4.63 -7.29
CA GLY A 151 -2.63 -5.15 -6.73
C GLY A 151 -2.07 -6.38 -7.45
N TRP A 152 -2.88 -7.12 -8.21
CA TRP A 152 -2.48 -8.30 -8.98
C TRP A 152 -2.23 -8.02 -10.48
N ALA A 153 -2.25 -6.76 -10.92
CA ALA A 153 -1.99 -6.37 -12.31
C ALA A 153 -0.67 -6.90 -12.90
N ALA A 154 0.37 -7.12 -12.08
CA ALA A 154 1.66 -7.71 -12.49
C ALA A 154 1.51 -9.09 -13.14
N VAL A 155 0.48 -9.87 -12.77
CA VAL A 155 0.31 -11.22 -13.32
C VAL A 155 0.04 -11.22 -14.82
N MET A 156 -0.53 -10.15 -15.36
CA MET A 156 -0.66 -9.97 -16.82
C MET A 156 0.69 -9.99 -17.55
N TYR A 157 1.76 -9.64 -16.84
CA TYR A 157 3.13 -9.54 -17.37
C TYR A 157 4.10 -10.51 -16.68
N LEU A 158 3.59 -11.63 -16.13
CA LEU A 158 4.42 -12.58 -15.38
C LEU A 158 5.64 -13.08 -16.18
N GLY A 159 5.45 -13.44 -17.46
CA GLY A 159 6.52 -13.89 -18.35
C GLY A 159 7.62 -12.83 -18.53
N PRO A 160 7.31 -11.66 -19.11
CA PRO A 160 8.28 -10.58 -19.28
C PRO A 160 8.98 -10.14 -17.98
N LEU A 161 8.27 -10.09 -16.85
CA LEU A 161 8.87 -9.74 -15.56
C LEU A 161 9.84 -10.80 -15.03
N LEU A 162 9.56 -12.09 -15.26
CA LEU A 162 10.47 -13.19 -14.91
C LEU A 162 11.73 -13.17 -15.77
N GLU A 163 11.59 -12.86 -17.07
CA GLU A 163 12.71 -12.71 -18.00
C GLU A 163 13.59 -11.52 -17.61
N ALA A 164 13.00 -10.40 -17.18
CA ALA A 164 13.75 -9.24 -16.73
C ALA A 164 14.55 -9.52 -15.44
N SER A 165 13.93 -10.15 -14.44
CA SER A 165 14.62 -10.62 -13.24
C SER A 165 13.75 -11.58 -12.42
N ALA A 166 14.10 -12.86 -12.44
CA ALA A 166 13.41 -13.89 -11.65
C ALA A 166 13.45 -13.58 -10.15
N THR A 167 14.59 -13.12 -9.62
CA THR A 167 14.75 -12.77 -8.20
C THR A 167 13.85 -11.62 -7.79
N MET A 168 13.80 -10.54 -8.58
CA MET A 168 12.87 -9.43 -8.38
C MET A 168 11.42 -9.95 -8.39
N MET A 169 11.05 -10.77 -9.37
CA MET A 169 9.67 -11.22 -9.51
C MET A 169 9.23 -12.15 -8.36
N VAL A 170 10.12 -12.99 -7.83
CA VAL A 170 9.85 -13.77 -6.61
C VAL A 170 9.54 -12.85 -5.43
N LEU A 171 10.31 -11.78 -5.24
CA LEU A 171 10.04 -10.79 -4.20
C LEU A 171 8.70 -10.08 -4.42
N VAL A 172 8.36 -9.73 -5.67
CA VAL A 172 7.06 -9.15 -6.02
C VAL A 172 5.91 -10.10 -5.65
N LEU A 173 6.04 -11.39 -5.98
CA LEU A 173 5.05 -12.41 -5.66
C LEU A 173 4.90 -12.62 -4.15
N VAL A 174 6.01 -12.76 -3.41
CA VAL A 174 5.99 -12.90 -1.95
C VAL A 174 5.35 -11.68 -1.31
N GLY A 175 5.72 -10.47 -1.71
CA GLY A 175 5.10 -9.24 -1.21
C GLY A 175 3.62 -9.14 -1.57
N GLY A 176 3.24 -9.53 -2.79
CA GLY A 176 1.83 -9.57 -3.24
C GLY A 176 0.99 -10.57 -2.44
N LEU A 177 1.55 -11.73 -2.09
CA LEU A 177 0.91 -12.70 -1.20
C LEU A 177 0.78 -12.16 0.22
N CYS A 178 1.81 -11.51 0.78
CA CYS A 178 1.73 -10.84 2.08
C CYS A 178 0.61 -9.79 2.11
N TYR A 179 0.52 -8.92 1.10
CA TYR A 179 -0.60 -7.97 0.96
C TYR A 179 -1.95 -8.68 0.88
N THR A 180 -2.04 -9.77 0.11
CA THR A 180 -3.28 -10.52 -0.06
C THR A 180 -3.75 -11.14 1.25
N VAL A 181 -2.86 -11.83 1.97
CA VAL A 181 -3.16 -12.43 3.28
C VAL A 181 -3.55 -11.34 4.27
N GLY A 182 -2.81 -10.22 4.30
CA GLY A 182 -3.13 -9.09 5.16
C GLY A 182 -4.52 -8.51 4.87
N ALA A 183 -4.85 -8.30 3.59
CA ALA A 183 -6.13 -7.77 3.16
C ALA A 183 -7.29 -8.72 3.51
N VAL A 184 -7.08 -10.03 3.39
CA VAL A 184 -8.05 -11.06 3.79
C VAL A 184 -8.28 -11.03 5.31
N VAL A 185 -7.22 -11.01 6.11
CA VAL A 185 -7.30 -10.88 7.58
C VAL A 185 -8.04 -9.60 7.97
N TYR A 186 -7.71 -8.48 7.31
CA TYR A 186 -8.38 -7.20 7.52
C TYR A 186 -9.86 -7.22 7.13
N GLY A 187 -10.20 -7.90 6.03
CA GLY A 187 -11.58 -8.07 5.58
C GLY A 187 -12.42 -8.84 6.60
N PHE A 188 -11.92 -9.98 7.06
CA PHE A 188 -12.62 -10.86 8.01
C PHE A 188 -12.58 -10.42 9.47
N LYS A 189 -11.79 -9.40 9.83
CA LYS A 189 -11.60 -8.91 11.22
C LYS A 189 -11.09 -9.97 12.19
N ARG A 190 -10.39 -11.00 11.70
CA ARG A 190 -9.85 -12.10 12.50
C ARG A 190 -8.56 -12.64 11.87
N PRO A 191 -7.63 -13.20 12.67
CA PRO A 191 -7.73 -13.45 14.11
C PRO A 191 -7.38 -12.23 14.98
N ASN A 192 -7.66 -12.32 16.29
CA ASN A 192 -7.19 -11.39 17.31
C ASN A 192 -6.28 -12.14 18.31
N PRO A 193 -4.99 -12.33 17.98
CA PRO A 193 -4.09 -13.21 18.76
C PRO A 193 -3.93 -12.80 20.22
N VAL A 194 -3.85 -11.49 20.48
CA VAL A 194 -3.75 -10.94 21.83
C VAL A 194 -4.78 -9.80 21.97
N PRO A 195 -6.01 -10.10 22.44
CA PRO A 195 -7.07 -9.10 22.55
C PRO A 195 -6.62 -7.84 23.31
N GLY A 196 -6.95 -6.66 22.79
CA GLY A 196 -6.54 -5.37 23.35
C GLY A 196 -5.07 -4.98 23.11
N VAL A 197 -4.22 -5.88 22.60
CA VAL A 197 -2.80 -5.60 22.32
C VAL A 197 -2.49 -5.70 20.83
N PHE A 198 -2.82 -6.83 20.21
CA PHE A 198 -2.48 -7.16 18.82
C PHE A 198 -3.61 -7.95 18.16
N GLY A 199 -4.24 -7.37 17.12
CA GLY A 199 -5.38 -7.95 16.43
C GLY A 199 -5.22 -8.01 14.91
N PHE A 200 -6.33 -8.26 14.22
CA PHE A 200 -6.37 -8.38 12.76
C PHE A 200 -5.77 -7.15 12.04
N HIS A 201 -5.96 -5.96 12.59
CA HIS A 201 -5.45 -4.70 12.01
C HIS A 201 -3.92 -4.62 12.13
N GLU A 202 -3.38 -5.06 13.25
CA GLU A 202 -1.94 -5.12 13.47
C GLU A 202 -1.27 -6.21 12.62
N ILE A 203 -1.95 -7.35 12.40
CA ILE A 203 -1.52 -8.36 11.44
C ILE A 203 -1.46 -7.78 10.03
N PHE A 204 -2.49 -7.04 9.62
CA PHE A 204 -2.51 -6.35 8.33
C PHE A 204 -1.30 -5.40 8.20
N HIS A 205 -1.06 -4.54 9.19
CA HIS A 205 0.08 -3.62 9.21
C HIS A 205 1.45 -4.34 9.22
N ALA A 206 1.55 -5.49 9.89
CA ALA A 206 2.77 -6.29 9.88
C ALA A 206 3.04 -6.89 8.49
N LEU A 207 2.01 -7.43 7.85
CA LEU A 207 2.13 -8.01 6.52
C LEU A 207 2.37 -6.95 5.44
N THR A 208 1.80 -5.74 5.56
CA THR A 208 2.13 -4.61 4.68
C THR A 208 3.58 -4.15 4.85
N ALA A 209 4.11 -4.19 6.08
CA ALA A 209 5.53 -3.91 6.33
C ALA A 209 6.45 -4.93 5.65
N VAL A 210 6.15 -6.23 5.78
CA VAL A 210 6.91 -7.29 5.10
C VAL A 210 6.81 -7.14 3.57
N ALA A 211 5.60 -6.90 3.06
CA ALA A 211 5.37 -6.68 1.63
C ALA A 211 6.17 -5.49 1.10
N PHE A 212 6.22 -4.38 1.84
CA PHE A 212 7.04 -3.22 1.49
C PHE A 212 8.52 -3.57 1.41
N VAL A 213 9.08 -4.32 2.36
CA VAL A 213 10.50 -4.74 2.29
C VAL A 213 10.75 -5.59 1.04
N CYS A 214 9.86 -6.53 0.72
CA CYS A 214 9.96 -7.32 -0.51
C CYS A 214 9.92 -6.44 -1.76
N HIS A 215 8.95 -5.54 -1.86
CA HIS A 215 8.76 -4.67 -3.03
C HIS A 215 9.84 -3.59 -3.16
N TRP A 216 10.33 -3.04 -2.05
CA TRP A 216 11.48 -2.14 -2.06
C TRP A 216 12.74 -2.86 -2.55
N THR A 217 12.97 -4.10 -2.09
CA THR A 217 14.12 -4.89 -2.55
C THR A 217 13.98 -5.24 -4.03
N ALA A 218 12.77 -5.58 -4.49
CA ALA A 218 12.50 -5.79 -5.91
C ALA A 218 12.78 -4.53 -6.75
N ALA A 219 12.27 -3.37 -6.29
CA ALA A 219 12.50 -2.08 -6.93
C ALA A 219 14.00 -1.73 -6.96
N LEU A 220 14.74 -2.03 -5.89
CA LEU A 220 16.18 -1.83 -5.83
C LEU A 220 16.90 -2.67 -6.88
N LEU A 221 16.62 -3.98 -6.94
CA LEU A 221 17.27 -4.88 -7.89
C LEU A 221 17.10 -4.41 -9.35
N ILE A 222 15.87 -4.04 -9.74
CA ILE A 222 15.62 -3.58 -11.11
C ILE A 222 16.14 -2.16 -11.36
N SER A 223 16.23 -1.32 -10.31
CA SER A 223 16.77 0.03 -10.43
C SER A 223 18.30 0.07 -10.52
N LEU A 224 19.00 -0.95 -9.99
CA LEU A 224 20.45 -1.09 -10.11
C LEU A 224 20.89 -1.61 -11.48
N SER A 225 20.03 -2.34 -12.18
CA SER A 225 20.32 -2.89 -13.51
C SER A 225 19.03 -2.96 -14.33
N PRO A 226 18.55 -1.82 -14.87
CA PRO A 226 17.32 -1.77 -15.65
C PRO A 226 17.39 -2.66 -16.89
N ALA A 227 16.36 -3.48 -17.12
CA ALA A 227 16.25 -4.27 -18.35
C ALA A 227 15.86 -3.39 -19.56
N TYR A 228 15.13 -2.30 -19.30
CA TYR A 228 14.72 -1.29 -20.27
C TYR A 228 14.93 0.11 -19.71
N ASN A 229 15.07 1.09 -20.60
CA ASN A 229 15.24 2.50 -20.26
C ASN A 229 16.45 2.77 -19.33
N GLY A 230 17.45 1.90 -19.37
CA GLY A 230 18.78 2.13 -18.78
C GLY A 230 19.49 3.29 -19.49
N GLY A 231 20.36 3.98 -18.74
CA GLY A 231 21.21 5.06 -19.24
C GLY A 231 22.63 4.58 -19.45
#